data_AF-A0A0G1XBS2-F1
#
_entry.id   AF-A0A0G1XBS2-F1
#
_cell.length_a   1.000
_cell.length_b   1.000
_cell.length_c   1.000
_cell.angle_alpha   90.00
_cell.angle_beta   90.00
_cell.angle_gamma   90.00
#
_symmetry.space_group_name_H-M   'P 1'
#
loop_
_entity.id
_entity.type
_entity.pdbx_description
1 polymer ?
#
loop_
_entity_poly.entity_id
_entity_poly.type
_entity_poly.pdbx_seq_one_letter_code
_entity_poly.pdbx_strand_id
1 'polypeptide(L)'
;MHKVLGDTVDQRGSDITPERTRFDFLFPRKLTPEEIKKIEDLVNYAVSKNFTVSVDELRLEGAKTSGAFFFYKGHYPARVKVYTVGDADEVFSKELCGGPHVLRTGEIGRFKIEKEESSSAGVRRIRATISLE
;
A
#
# COMPACT_ATOMS: atom_id res chain seq x y z
N MET A 1 -4.04 -4.87 0.49
CA MET A 1 -5.52 -4.82 0.36
C MET A 1 -6.03 -5.77 -0.72
N HIS A 2 -5.63 -5.63 -1.99
CA HIS A 2 -6.14 -6.46 -3.10
C HIS A 2 -6.03 -7.98 -2.87
N LYS A 3 -4.90 -8.46 -2.33
CA LYS A 3 -4.70 -9.88 -2.00
C LYS A 3 -5.74 -10.45 -1.01
N VAL A 4 -6.43 -9.62 -0.22
CA VAL A 4 -7.44 -10.06 0.76
C VAL A 4 -8.85 -9.72 0.31
N LEU A 5 -9.04 -8.53 -0.26
CA LEU A 5 -10.36 -7.95 -0.52
C LEU A 5 -10.76 -7.98 -2.01
N GLY A 6 -9.84 -8.41 -2.89
CA GLY A 6 -10.01 -8.41 -4.34
C GLY A 6 -9.65 -7.10 -5.02
N ASP A 7 -9.67 -7.10 -6.35
CA ASP A 7 -9.16 -6.03 -7.21
C ASP A 7 -10.10 -4.81 -7.29
N THR A 8 -11.31 -4.91 -6.76
CA THR A 8 -12.29 -3.81 -6.75
C THR A 8 -12.00 -2.76 -5.67
N VAL A 9 -11.02 -3.03 -4.79
CA VAL A 9 -10.60 -2.06 -3.78
C VAL A 9 -9.77 -0.96 -4.43
N ASP A 10 -10.23 0.28 -4.31
CA ASP A 10 -9.55 1.44 -4.87
C ASP A 10 -9.17 2.41 -3.77
N GLN A 11 -7.95 2.93 -3.82
CA GLN A 11 -7.47 3.90 -2.84
C GLN A 11 -8.24 5.22 -2.99
N ARG A 12 -8.61 5.84 -1.86
CA ARG A 12 -9.27 7.15 -1.80
C ARG A 12 -8.48 8.19 -1.02
N GLY A 13 -7.49 7.77 -0.24
CA GLY A 13 -6.63 8.66 0.52
C GLY A 13 -5.56 7.90 1.27
N SER A 14 -4.43 8.56 1.50
CA SER A 14 -3.38 8.08 2.40
C SER A 14 -2.79 9.27 3.15
N ASP A 15 -2.36 9.06 4.38
CA ASP A 15 -1.68 10.04 5.22
C ASP A 15 -0.77 9.30 6.20
N ILE A 16 0.46 9.78 6.34
CA ILE A 16 1.49 9.15 7.17
C ILE A 16 2.11 10.23 8.04
N THR A 17 2.11 10.00 9.35
CA THR A 17 2.80 10.81 10.36
C THR A 17 3.70 9.91 11.20
N PRO A 18 4.61 10.46 12.03
CA PRO A 18 5.44 9.65 12.93
C PRO A 18 4.62 8.77 13.88
N GLU A 19 3.39 9.17 14.23
CA GLU A 19 2.54 8.49 15.21
C GLU A 19 1.56 7.50 14.56
N ARG A 20 1.22 7.67 13.27
CA ARG A 20 0.20 6.84 12.63
C ARG A 20 0.31 6.82 11.10
N THR A 21 -0.21 5.75 10.52
CA THR A 21 -0.60 5.72 9.11
C THR A 21 -2.11 5.59 8.97
N ARG A 22 -2.67 6.25 7.96
CA ARG A 22 -4.08 6.26 7.61
C ARG A 22 -4.23 5.88 6.16
N PHE A 23 -5.09 4.91 5.88
CA PHE A 23 -5.39 4.47 4.53
C PHE A 23 -6.90 4.39 4.29
N ASP A 24 -7.36 5.09 3.27
CA ASP A 24 -8.77 5.15 2.88
C ASP A 24 -8.97 4.41 1.57
N PHE A 25 -10.01 3.59 1.50
CA PHE A 25 -10.26 2.74 0.34
C PHE A 25 -11.76 2.51 0.12
N LEU A 26 -12.13 2.32 -1.15
CA LEU A 26 -13.49 1.93 -1.51
C LEU A 26 -13.74 0.49 -1.08
N PHE A 27 -14.75 0.33 -0.22
CA PHE A 27 -15.27 -0.97 0.15
C PHE A 27 -16.69 -0.81 0.73
N PRO A 28 -17.69 -1.55 0.23
CA PRO A 28 -19.10 -1.26 0.52
C PRO A 28 -19.54 -1.64 1.93
N ARG A 29 -18.74 -2.43 2.66
CA ARG A 29 -19.08 -2.95 3.98
C ARG A 29 -17.93 -2.79 4.96
N LYS A 30 -18.21 -3.04 6.24
CA LYS A 30 -17.19 -3.15 7.28
C LYS A 30 -16.27 -4.35 6.98
N LEU A 31 -14.98 -4.22 7.30
CA LEU A 31 -14.07 -5.36 7.29
C LEU A 31 -14.44 -6.33 8.42
N THR A 32 -14.37 -7.62 8.11
CA THR A 32 -14.45 -8.67 9.13
C THR A 32 -13.17 -8.71 9.96
N PRO A 33 -13.22 -9.19 11.22
CA PRO A 33 -12.02 -9.40 12.03
C PRO A 33 -10.96 -10.26 11.30
N GLU A 34 -11.38 -11.26 10.55
CA GLU A 34 -10.51 -12.16 9.80
C GLU A 34 -9.82 -11.46 8.63
N GLU A 35 -10.53 -10.56 7.92
CA GLU A 35 -9.92 -9.73 6.87
C GLU A 35 -8.91 -8.75 7.44
N ILE A 36 -9.23 -8.10 8.56
CA ILE A 36 -8.29 -7.20 9.26
C ILE A 36 -7.03 -7.97 9.63
N LYS A 37 -7.18 -9.14 10.25
CA LYS A 37 -6.06 -9.99 10.62
C LYS A 37 -5.23 -10.40 9.40
N LYS A 38 -5.87 -10.86 8.31
CA LYS A 38 -5.16 -11.24 7.08
C LYS A 38 -4.40 -10.07 6.44
N ILE A 39 -4.95 -8.86 6.48
CA ILE A 39 -4.27 -7.66 5.98
C ILE A 39 -3.02 -7.40 6.82
N GLU A 40 -3.16 -7.41 8.15
CA GLU A 40 -2.04 -7.21 9.07
C GLU A 40 -0.97 -8.29 8.91
N ASP A 41 -1.36 -9.57 8.83
CA ASP A 41 -0.47 -10.71 8.62
C ASP A 41 0.30 -10.57 7.29
N LEU A 42 -0.34 -10.13 6.21
CA LEU A 42 0.32 -9.96 4.91
C LEU A 42 1.31 -8.80 4.89
N VAL A 43 1.01 -7.69 5.56
CA VAL A 43 1.97 -6.58 5.66
C VAL A 43 3.17 -7.03 6.48
N ASN A 44 2.94 -7.65 7.64
CA ASN A 44 4.04 -8.16 8.47
C ASN A 44 4.81 -9.29 7.81
N TYR A 45 4.17 -10.12 6.98
CA TYR A 45 4.86 -11.09 6.12
C TYR A 45 5.85 -10.36 5.20
N ALA A 46 5.40 -9.33 4.47
CA ALA A 46 6.28 -8.58 3.58
C ALA A 46 7.42 -7.90 4.31
N VAL A 47 7.17 -7.35 5.50
CA VAL A 47 8.23 -6.81 6.39
C VAL A 47 9.22 -7.92 6.78
N SER A 48 8.73 -9.07 7.25
CA SER A 48 9.58 -10.19 7.70
C SER A 48 10.42 -10.80 6.58
N LYS A 49 9.91 -10.77 5.34
CA LYS A 49 10.66 -11.16 4.15
C LYS A 49 11.77 -10.19 3.79
N ASN A 50 11.72 -8.98 4.33
CA ASN A 50 12.71 -7.94 4.10
C ASN A 50 12.96 -7.71 2.60
N PHE A 51 11.89 -7.71 1.80
CA PHE A 51 11.92 -7.51 0.36
C PHE A 51 12.68 -6.25 -0.02
N THR A 52 13.40 -6.31 -1.13
CA THR A 52 14.01 -5.13 -1.73
C THR A 52 12.93 -4.17 -2.24
N VAL A 53 13.16 -2.87 -2.08
CA VAL A 53 12.34 -1.81 -2.66
C VAL A 53 13.17 -1.11 -3.74
N SER A 54 12.87 -1.41 -5.00
CA SER A 54 13.53 -0.78 -6.15
C SER A 54 12.68 0.34 -6.73
N VAL A 55 13.32 1.27 -7.42
CA VAL A 55 12.65 2.39 -8.08
C VAL A 55 13.16 2.57 -9.50
N ASP A 56 12.23 2.65 -10.45
CA ASP A 56 12.48 2.98 -11.84
C ASP A 56 11.83 4.32 -12.19
N GLU A 57 12.51 5.15 -12.97
CA GLU A 57 11.92 6.37 -13.52
C GLU A 57 11.50 6.17 -14.98
N LEU A 58 10.19 6.15 -15.21
CA LEU A 58 9.60 5.88 -16.51
C LEU A 58 8.81 7.09 -17.03
N ARG A 59 8.57 7.12 -18.35
CA ARG A 59 7.51 8.00 -18.90
C ARG A 59 6.16 7.50 -18.40
N LEU A 60 5.21 8.41 -18.16
CA LEU A 60 3.89 8.09 -17.64
C LEU A 60 3.18 6.96 -18.41
N GLU A 61 3.21 6.99 -19.74
CA GLU A 61 2.59 5.95 -20.58
C GLU A 61 3.26 4.57 -20.42
N GLY A 62 4.58 4.54 -20.27
CA GLY A 62 5.31 3.31 -19.96
C GLY A 62 4.99 2.80 -18.54
N ALA A 63 4.85 3.71 -17.58
CA ALA A 63 4.48 3.37 -16.21
C ALA A 63 3.07 2.75 -16.13
N LYS A 64 2.09 3.33 -16.83
CA LYS A 64 0.70 2.81 -16.91
C LYS A 64 0.60 1.41 -17.53
N THR A 65 1.52 1.07 -18.44
CA THR A 65 1.56 -0.24 -19.11
C THR A 65 2.46 -1.25 -18.39
N SER A 66 3.19 -0.83 -17.36
CA SER A 66 4.16 -1.66 -16.63
C SER A 66 3.55 -2.64 -15.61
N GLY A 67 2.21 -2.64 -15.48
CA GLY A 67 1.47 -3.37 -14.44
C GLY A 67 1.54 -2.72 -13.05
N ALA A 68 2.14 -1.53 -12.92
CA ALA A 68 2.15 -0.78 -11.68
C ALA A 68 0.74 -0.26 -11.35
N PHE A 69 0.33 -0.36 -10.09
CA PHE A 69 -0.83 0.34 -9.60
C PHE A 69 -0.61 1.85 -9.65
N PHE A 70 -1.63 2.58 -10.05
CA PHE A 70 -1.64 4.03 -10.00
C PHE A 70 -3.04 4.50 -9.66
N PHE A 71 -3.11 5.68 -9.04
CA PHE A 71 -4.39 6.31 -8.79
C PHE A 71 -4.91 6.89 -10.09
N TYR A 72 -5.96 6.29 -10.67
CA TYR A 72 -6.45 6.67 -12.00
C TYR A 72 -6.84 8.16 -12.10
N LYS A 73 -7.26 8.78 -10.98
CA LYS A 73 -7.62 10.21 -10.92
C LYS A 73 -6.46 11.13 -10.51
N GLY A 74 -5.24 10.60 -10.40
CA GLY A 74 -4.05 11.36 -10.04
C GLY A 74 -3.56 12.23 -11.19
N HIS A 75 -3.12 13.45 -10.88
CA HIS A 75 -2.36 14.28 -11.81
C HIS A 75 -0.88 13.90 -11.71
N TYR A 76 -0.34 13.33 -12.78
CA TYR A 76 1.05 12.87 -12.82
C TYR A 76 1.90 13.70 -13.79
N PRO A 77 3.17 13.96 -13.47
CA PRO A 77 4.13 14.54 -14.41
C PRO A 77 4.48 13.58 -15.56
N ALA A 78 5.19 14.07 -16.58
CA ALA A 78 5.56 13.28 -17.75
C ALA A 78 6.51 12.11 -17.43
N ARG A 79 7.37 12.28 -16.41
CA ARG A 79 8.22 11.21 -15.85
C ARG A 79 7.81 10.94 -14.41
N VAL A 80 7.70 9.68 -14.07
CA VAL A 80 7.16 9.19 -12.79
C VAL A 80 8.06 8.11 -12.23
N LYS A 81 8.06 7.97 -10.91
CA LYS A 81 8.73 6.88 -10.22
C LYS A 81 7.77 5.71 -10.05
N VAL A 82 8.24 4.52 -10.40
CA VAL A 82 7.55 3.25 -10.16
C VAL A 82 8.38 2.50 -9.12
N TYR A 83 7.77 2.26 -7.97
CA TYR A 83 8.38 1.44 -6.92
C TYR A 83 7.94 0.00 -7.10
N THR A 84 8.89 -0.93 -7.00
CA THR A 84 8.63 -2.37 -6.94
C THR A 84 9.11 -2.89 -5.59
N VAL A 85 8.21 -3.53 -4.86
CA VAL A 85 8.50 -4.21 -3.59
C VAL A 85 8.51 -5.70 -3.86
N GLY A 86 9.67 -6.33 -3.74
CA GLY A 86 9.85 -7.74 -4.05
C GLY A 86 11.28 -8.08 -4.46
N ASP A 87 11.54 -9.38 -4.64
CA ASP A 87 12.81 -9.92 -5.14
C ASP A 87 12.55 -10.73 -6.43
N ALA A 88 13.59 -11.34 -7.01
CA ALA A 88 13.52 -12.00 -8.32
C ALA A 88 12.39 -13.04 -8.46
N ASP A 89 12.09 -13.76 -7.38
CA ASP A 89 11.11 -14.85 -7.38
C ASP A 89 9.70 -14.39 -6.95
N GLU A 90 9.57 -13.18 -6.38
CA GLU A 90 8.31 -12.69 -5.82
C GLU A 90 8.20 -11.16 -5.90
N VAL A 91 7.26 -10.67 -6.71
CA VAL A 91 6.83 -9.27 -6.68
C VAL A 91 5.62 -9.15 -5.75
N PHE A 92 5.80 -8.50 -4.60
CA PHE A 92 4.75 -8.31 -3.61
C PHE A 92 3.82 -7.15 -3.98
N SER A 93 4.40 -6.02 -4.41
CA SER A 93 3.68 -4.82 -4.84
C SER A 93 4.45 -4.07 -5.93
N LYS A 94 3.75 -3.34 -6.78
CA LYS A 94 4.33 -2.43 -7.77
C LYS A 94 3.42 -1.23 -7.96
N GLU A 95 3.91 -0.01 -7.72
CA GLU A 95 3.07 1.19 -7.72
C GLU A 95 3.78 2.46 -8.20
N LEU A 96 3.01 3.39 -8.77
CA LEU A 96 3.44 4.77 -8.97
C LEU A 96 3.32 5.54 -7.66
N CYS A 97 4.46 6.02 -7.15
CA CYS A 97 4.47 6.88 -5.97
C CYS A 97 5.56 7.96 -6.11
N GLY A 98 5.25 9.18 -5.64
CA GLY A 98 6.20 10.30 -5.63
C GLY A 98 6.96 10.44 -4.31
N GLY A 99 6.57 9.70 -3.27
CA GLY A 99 7.12 9.82 -1.92
C GLY A 99 8.46 9.10 -1.73
N PRO A 100 9.18 9.41 -0.63
CA PRO A 100 10.34 8.64 -0.20
C PRO A 100 9.91 7.23 0.25
N HIS A 101 10.81 6.26 0.11
CA HIS A 101 10.62 4.88 0.54
C HIS A 101 11.87 4.38 1.26
N VAL A 102 11.68 3.37 2.11
CA VAL A 102 12.77 2.53 2.64
C VAL A 102 13.43 1.75 1.51
N LEU A 103 14.66 1.27 1.71
CA LEU A 103 15.35 0.44 0.73
C LEU A 103 14.94 -1.04 0.85
N ARG A 104 14.53 -1.45 2.05
CA ARG A 104 13.99 -2.79 2.32
C ARG A 104 12.79 -2.72 3.25
N THR A 105 11.82 -3.62 3.06
CA THR A 105 10.60 -3.64 3.88
C THR A 105 10.86 -3.94 5.35
N GLY A 106 11.98 -4.59 5.70
CA GLY A 106 12.34 -4.88 7.09
C GLY A 106 12.64 -3.62 7.91
N GLU A 107 12.99 -2.50 7.26
CA GLU A 107 13.20 -1.21 7.92
C GLU A 107 11.90 -0.61 8.48
N ILE A 108 10.73 -1.08 8.00
CA ILE A 108 9.43 -0.59 8.45
C ILE A 108 9.17 -1.00 9.90
N GLY A 109 9.61 -2.18 10.33
CA GLY A 109 9.20 -2.74 11.62
C GLY A 109 7.76 -3.27 11.62
N ARG A 110 7.19 -3.47 12.80
CA ARG A 110 5.89 -4.16 12.95
C ARG A 110 4.72 -3.23 12.64
N PHE A 111 3.84 -3.69 11.76
CA PHE A 111 2.60 -3.01 11.39
C PHE A 111 1.43 -3.57 12.19
N LYS A 112 0.59 -2.69 12.74
CA LYS A 112 -0.62 -3.10 13.45
C LYS A 112 -1.80 -2.19 13.13
N ILE A 113 -2.96 -2.78 12.83
CA ILE A 113 -4.20 -2.04 12.60
C ILE A 113 -4.84 -1.73 13.96
N GLU A 114 -4.92 -0.44 14.30
CA GLU A 114 -5.51 0.03 15.55
C GLU A 114 -7.01 0.29 15.42
N LYS A 115 -7.45 0.73 14.24
CA LYS A 115 -8.85 1.08 14.02
C LYS A 115 -9.27 0.92 12.58
N GLU A 116 -10.47 0.40 12.39
CA GLU A 116 -11.19 0.38 11.12
C GLU A 116 -12.54 1.08 11.29
N GLU A 117 -12.89 2.01 10.40
CA GLU A 117 -14.15 2.75 10.47
C GLU A 117 -14.68 3.22 9.10
N SER A 118 -15.95 3.64 9.06
CA SER A 118 -16.51 4.31 7.88
C SER A 118 -15.98 5.73 7.81
N SER A 119 -15.43 6.13 6.66
CA SER A 119 -15.00 7.54 6.45
C SER A 119 -16.06 8.36 5.73
N SER A 120 -16.77 7.75 4.78
CA SER A 120 -17.88 8.34 4.02
C SER A 120 -18.65 7.22 3.31
N ALA A 121 -19.67 7.55 2.51
CA ALA A 121 -20.44 6.56 1.77
C ALA A 121 -19.53 5.71 0.86
N GLY A 122 -19.51 4.39 1.10
CA GLY A 122 -18.71 3.43 0.34
C GLY A 122 -17.19 3.49 0.58
N VAL A 123 -16.72 4.31 1.55
CA VAL A 123 -15.29 4.46 1.88
C VAL A 123 -15.03 3.97 3.30
N ARG A 124 -14.07 3.07 3.43
CA ARG A 124 -13.54 2.58 4.71
C ARG A 124 -12.17 3.18 4.95
N ARG A 125 -11.83 3.33 6.23
CA ARG A 125 -10.55 3.87 6.71
C ARG A 125 -9.93 2.90 7.69
N ILE A 126 -8.66 2.59 7.48
CA ILE A 126 -7.80 1.95 8.47
C ILE A 126 -6.85 3.01 9.05
N ARG A 127 -6.67 2.99 10.37
CA ARG A 127 -5.51 3.58 11.04
C ARG A 127 -4.65 2.49 11.62
N ALA A 128 -3.36 2.61 11.41
CA ALA A 128 -2.37 1.67 11.87
C ALA A 128 -1.16 2.40 12.47
N THR A 129 -0.39 1.67 13.26
CA THR A 129 0.86 2.12 13.85
C THR A 129 2.00 1.26 13.34
N ILE A 130 3.19 1.83 13.43
CA ILE A 130 4.45 1.17 13.13
C ILE A 130 5.29 1.19 14.40
N SER A 131 5.84 0.06 14.80
CA SER A 131 6.75 -0.03 15.95
C SER A 131 8.02 -0.77 15.56
N LEU A 132 9.17 -0.20 15.94
CA LEU A 132 10.45 -0.91 15.94
C LEU A 132 10.40 -1.86 17.15
N GLU A 133 10.36 -3.17 16.92
CA GLU A 133 10.56 -4.14 18.01
C GLU A 133 12.01 -4.15 18.49
#